data_AF-A0A1H3F6X2-F1
#
_entry.id   AF-A0A1H3F6X2-F1
#
_cell.length_a   1.000
_cell.length_b   1.000
_cell.length_c   1.000
_cell.angle_alpha   90.00
_cell.angle_beta   90.00
_cell.angle_gamma   90.00
#
_symmetry.space_group_name_H-M   'P 1'
#
loop_
_entity.id
_entity.type
_entity.pdbx_description
1 polymer ?
#
loop_
_entity_poly.entity_id
_entity_poly.type
_entity_poly.pdbx_seq_one_letter_code
_entity_poly.pdbx_strand_id
1 'polypeptide(L)'
;TGLRLRFIYRRRGPSLLVAEGRLNSKGRAVASKSKTGRGVATVLIFLLVPQVKLRKRLDLARDAERAVDGVPGLIVASWVEGQLG
;
A
#
# COMPACT_ATOMS: atom_id res chain seq x y z
N THR A 1 9.93 -16.84 -3.63
CA THR A 1 10.80 -15.65 -3.47
C THR A 1 11.95 -16.03 -2.55
N GLY A 2 13.12 -16.37 -3.11
CA GLY A 2 14.23 -16.99 -2.36
C GLY A 2 15.44 -16.08 -2.16
N LEU A 3 15.27 -14.76 -2.19
CA LEU A 3 16.40 -13.85 -1.97
C LEU A 3 16.70 -13.76 -0.48
N ARG A 4 17.97 -13.97 -0.13
CA ARG A 4 18.43 -13.83 1.26
C ARG A 4 18.33 -12.37 1.68
N LEU A 5 17.58 -12.12 2.76
CA LEU A 5 17.48 -10.80 3.37
C LEU A 5 18.66 -10.55 4.32
N ARG A 6 19.14 -9.31 4.32
CA ARG A 6 20.14 -8.79 5.26
C ARG A 6 19.55 -7.60 5.99
N PHE A 7 19.65 -7.61 7.31
CA PHE A 7 19.28 -6.49 8.14
C PHE A 7 20.40 -5.45 8.14
N ILE A 8 20.03 -4.19 7.91
CA ILE A 8 20.92 -3.04 8.02
C ILE A 8 20.33 -2.09 9.05
N TYR A 9 21.02 -1.98 10.19
CA TYR A 9 20.74 -0.97 11.19
C TYR A 9 21.14 0.42 10.67
N ARG A 10 20.29 1.40 10.96
CA ARG A 10 20.58 2.80 10.68
C ARG A 10 20.42 3.62 11.95
N ARG A 11 21.49 4.35 12.32
CA ARG A 11 21.47 5.23 13.48
C ARG A 11 20.52 6.43 13.33
N ARG A 12 20.28 6.88 12.08
CA ARG A 12 19.31 7.94 11.75
C ARG A 12 18.32 7.44 10.69
N GLY A 13 17.05 7.34 11.09
CA GLY A 13 15.92 6.86 10.26
C GLY A 13 15.66 5.36 10.35
N PRO A 14 14.69 4.82 9.58
CA PRO A 14 14.22 3.46 9.71
C PRO A 14 15.28 2.41 9.33
N SER A 15 15.30 1.30 10.07
CA SER A 15 16.15 0.15 9.73
C SER A 15 15.64 -0.54 8.47
N LEU A 16 16.52 -1.26 7.76
CA LEU A 16 16.23 -1.78 6.43
C LEU A 16 16.39 -3.31 6.39
N LEU A 17 15.51 -3.97 5.65
CA LEU A 17 15.73 -5.33 5.17
C LEU A 17 16.00 -5.29 3.67
N VAL A 18 17.21 -5.66 3.31
CA VAL A 18 17.71 -5.55 1.93
C VAL A 18 18.00 -6.91 1.34
N ALA A 19 18.00 -7.02 0.03
CA ALA A 19 18.46 -8.19 -0.70
C ALA A 19 19.48 -7.80 -1.77
N GLU A 20 20.44 -8.67 -2.04
CA GLU A 20 21.27 -8.55 -3.23
C GLU A 20 20.52 -9.12 -4.44
N GLY A 21 20.40 -8.33 -5.49
CA GLY A 21 19.67 -8.72 -6.67
C GLY A 21 19.60 -7.61 -7.69
N ARG A 22 18.60 -7.65 -8.57
CA ARG A 22 18.32 -6.57 -9.51
C ARG A 22 16.86 -6.17 -9.41
N LEU A 23 16.57 -4.92 -9.73
CA LEU A 23 15.19 -4.47 -9.94
C LEU A 23 14.72 -4.90 -11.33
N ASN A 24 13.52 -5.46 -11.41
CA ASN A 24 12.84 -5.62 -12.68
C ASN A 24 12.01 -4.37 -13.02
N SER A 25 11.45 -4.31 -14.22
CA SER A 25 10.60 -3.19 -14.67
C SER A 25 9.36 -2.95 -13.83
N LYS A 26 8.94 -3.92 -13.01
CA LYS A 26 7.81 -3.81 -12.06
C LYS A 26 8.24 -3.37 -10.66
N GLY A 27 9.50 -2.95 -10.50
CA GLY A 27 10.04 -2.52 -9.20
C GLY A 27 10.26 -3.65 -8.19
N ARG A 28 10.26 -4.92 -8.60
CA ARG A 28 10.51 -6.07 -7.71
C ARG A 28 11.97 -6.49 -7.75
N ALA A 29 12.54 -6.76 -6.58
CA ALA A 29 13.84 -7.38 -6.45
C ALA A 29 13.78 -8.84 -6.92
N VAL A 30 14.68 -9.21 -7.81
CA VAL A 30 14.83 -10.59 -8.32
C VAL A 30 16.30 -10.99 -8.33
N ALA A 31 16.58 -12.29 -8.30
CA ALA A 31 17.95 -12.79 -8.39
C ALA A 31 18.59 -12.34 -9.71
N SER A 32 19.86 -11.93 -9.62
CA SER A 32 20.66 -11.73 -10.83
C SER A 32 21.06 -13.08 -11.40
N LYS A 33 21.05 -13.17 -12.73
CA LYS A 33 21.57 -14.33 -13.47
C LYS A 33 23.05 -14.15 -13.83
N SER A 34 23.62 -12.98 -13.56
CA SER A 34 25.01 -12.67 -13.85
C SER A 34 25.93 -13.41 -12.89
N LYS A 35 26.90 -14.15 -13.44
CA LYS A 35 27.95 -14.82 -12.66
C LYS A 35 29.01 -13.84 -12.14
N THR A 36 29.16 -12.70 -12.80
CA THR A 36 30.17 -11.68 -12.47
C THR A 36 29.62 -10.54 -11.62
N GLY A 37 28.35 -10.60 -11.21
CA GLY A 37 27.71 -9.55 -10.42
C GLY A 37 27.30 -8.29 -11.20
N ARG A 38 27.54 -8.21 -12.53
CA ARG A 38 27.07 -7.08 -13.33
C ARG A 38 25.55 -6.87 -13.18
N GLY A 39 25.16 -5.63 -12.87
CA GLY A 39 23.76 -5.23 -12.68
C GLY A 39 23.13 -5.70 -11.36
N VAL A 40 23.94 -6.23 -10.42
CA VAL A 40 23.51 -6.49 -9.04
C VAL A 40 23.56 -5.18 -8.25
N ALA A 41 22.53 -4.96 -7.45
CA ALA A 41 22.40 -3.86 -6.50
C ALA A 41 21.82 -4.39 -5.17
N THR A 42 22.12 -3.66 -4.11
CA THR A 42 21.44 -3.82 -2.82
C THR A 42 20.04 -3.19 -2.92
N VAL A 43 19.01 -4.03 -3.05
CA VAL A 43 17.62 -3.58 -3.19
C VAL A 43 16.94 -3.54 -1.83
N LEU A 44 16.34 -2.40 -1.49
CA LEU A 44 15.52 -2.25 -0.28
C LEU A 44 14.19 -3.00 -0.47
N ILE A 45 13.90 -3.97 0.40
CA ILE A 45 12.66 -4.74 0.35
C ILE A 45 11.66 -4.19 1.36
N PHE A 46 12.14 -3.92 2.59
CA PHE A 46 11.30 -3.37 3.65
C PHE A 46 11.99 -2.24 4.41
N LEU A 47 11.17 -1.28 4.83
CA LEU A 47 11.50 -0.27 5.84
C LEU A 47 10.90 -0.72 7.17
N LEU A 48 11.74 -0.92 8.17
CA LEU A 48 11.34 -1.28 9.51
C LEU A 48 11.13 0.01 10.31
N VAL A 49 9.85 0.36 10.47
CA VAL A 49 9.38 1.50 11.25
C VAL A 49 8.75 1.00 12.57
N PRO A 50 8.73 1.83 13.63
CA PRO A 50 7.99 1.51 14.84
C PRO A 50 6.54 1.12 14.51
N GLN A 51 6.07 0.01 15.05
CA GLN A 51 4.74 -0.49 14.77
C GLN A 51 3.70 0.34 15.53
N VAL A 52 2.94 1.15 14.79
CA VAL A 52 1.83 1.95 15.32
C VAL A 52 0.55 1.65 14.53
N LYS A 53 -0.61 1.71 15.18
CA LYS A 53 -1.91 1.54 14.51
C LYS A 53 -2.22 2.81 13.70
N LEU A 54 -1.98 2.77 12.40
CA LEU A 54 -2.38 3.83 11.48
C LEU A 54 -3.87 3.72 11.16
N ARG A 55 -4.57 4.86 11.10
CA ARG A 55 -5.94 4.91 10.59
C ARG A 55 -5.95 4.38 9.14
N LYS A 56 -6.93 3.56 8.78
CA LYS A 56 -7.09 3.08 7.40
C LYS A 56 -7.21 4.30 6.49
N ARG A 57 -6.50 4.29 5.35
CA ARG A 57 -6.60 5.37 4.35
C ARG A 57 -8.00 5.48 3.74
N LEU A 58 -8.69 4.34 3.67
CA LEU A 58 -10.07 4.22 3.21
C LEU A 58 -10.94 3.80 4.39
N ASP A 59 -11.89 4.65 4.74
CA ASP A 59 -12.85 4.42 5.82
C ASP A 59 -14.24 4.19 5.21
N LEU A 60 -14.45 2.96 4.72
CA LEU A 60 -15.72 2.54 4.12
C LEU A 60 -16.88 2.60 5.10
N ALA A 61 -16.63 2.47 6.41
CA ALA A 61 -17.68 2.50 7.41
C ALA A 61 -18.28 3.90 7.51
N ARG A 62 -17.43 4.93 7.60
CA ARG A 62 -17.87 6.33 7.61
C ARG A 62 -18.62 6.70 6.35
N ASP A 63 -18.11 6.29 5.18
CA ASP A 63 -18.75 6.63 3.91
C ASP A 63 -20.06 5.87 3.71
N ALA A 64 -20.19 4.64 4.24
CA ALA A 64 -21.44 3.89 4.27
C ALA A 64 -22.49 4.52 5.19
N GLU A 65 -22.11 4.94 6.40
CA GLU A 65 -23.01 5.65 7.33
C GLU A 65 -23.59 6.91 6.68
N ARG A 66 -22.75 7.72 6.04
CA ARG A 66 -23.20 8.92 5.31
C ARG A 66 -24.19 8.62 4.18
N ALA A 67 -23.98 7.51 3.47
CA ALA A 67 -24.89 7.10 2.40
C ALA A 67 -26.25 6.67 2.97
N VAL A 68 -26.24 5.92 4.08
CA VAL A 68 -27.46 5.49 4.79
C VAL A 68 -28.25 6.70 5.28
N ASP A 69 -27.58 7.69 5.90
CA ASP A 69 -28.21 8.91 6.40
C ASP A 69 -28.87 9.74 5.28
N GLY A 70 -28.42 9.59 4.02
CA GLY A 70 -28.99 10.28 2.86
C GLY A 70 -30.25 9.61 2.28
N VAL A 71 -30.54 8.36 2.62
CA VAL A 71 -31.66 7.59 2.05
C VAL A 71 -33.02 8.28 2.24
N PRO A 72 -33.37 8.82 3.42
CA PRO A 72 -34.66 9.50 3.60
C PRO A 72 -34.88 10.67 2.65
N GLY A 73 -33.83 11.47 2.41
CA GLY A 73 -33.91 12.60 1.48
C GLY A 73 -34.13 12.17 0.03
N LEU A 74 -33.49 11.06 -0.38
CA LEU A 74 -33.67 10.49 -1.73
C LEU A 74 -35.09 9.95 -1.93
N ILE A 75 -35.68 9.31 -0.91
CA ILE A 75 -37.07 8.84 -0.96
C ILE A 75 -38.03 10.01 -1.20
N VAL A 76 -37.86 11.11 -0.46
CA VAL A 76 -38.72 12.29 -0.61
C VAL A 76 -38.55 12.93 -2.00
N ALA A 77 -37.30 13.06 -2.47
CA ALA A 77 -37.03 13.64 -3.78
C ALA A 77 -37.71 12.85 -4.91
N SER A 78 -37.57 11.52 -4.92
CA SER A 78 -38.20 10.67 -5.94
C SER A 78 -39.72 10.64 -5.85
N TRP A 79 -40.29 10.73 -4.63
CA TRP A 79 -41.74 10.85 -4.47
C TRP A 79 -42.27 12.15 -5.08
N VAL A 80 -41.63 13.29 -4.77
CA VAL A 80 -42.05 14.61 -5.26
C VAL A 80 -41.91 14.71 -6.78
N GLU A 81 -40.82 14.18 -7.35
CA GLU A 81 -40.61 14.11 -8.79
C GLU A 81 -41.75 13.35 -9.49
N GLY A 82 -42.15 12.19 -8.96
CA GLY A 82 -43.26 11.40 -9.50
C GLY A 82 -44.66 12.01 -9.31
N GLN A 83 -44.79 13.09 -8.52
CA GLN A 83 -46.05 13.84 -8.36
C GLN A 83 -46.12 15.07 -9.28
N LEU A 84 -44.99 15.53 -9.80
CA LEU A 84 -44.88 16.73 -10.65
C LEU A 84 -44.74 16.40 -12.15
N GLY A 85 -44.54 15.13 -12.50
CA GLY A 85 -44.62 14.61 -13.88
C GLY A 85 -46.01 14.08 -14.20
#